data_AF-A0A7S0LC05-F1
#
_entry.id   AF-A0A7S0LC05-F1
#
_cell.length_a   1.000
_cell.length_b   1.000
_cell.length_c   1.000
_cell.angle_alpha   90.00
_cell.angle_beta   90.00
_cell.angle_gamma   90.00
#
_symmetry.space_group_name_H-M   'P 1'
#
loop_
_entity.id
_entity.type
_entity.pdbx_description
1 polymer ?
#
loop_
_entity_poly.entity_id
_entity_poly.type
_entity_poly.pdbx_seq_one_letter_code
_entity_poly.pdbx_strand_id
1 'polypeptide(L)'
;LDGREAVLASHAEMGRVARSAFPRVRQLLPLVGNHDTWPYFSDDVQMRDSLLRLWGTGLSRQAASDFALRGYYEEQIHATQPPLSLVAMDTNALALAHMATAGEKQLVWLNATVGRLAAAGTSVLLAG
;
A
#
# COMPACT_ATOMS: atom_id res chain seq x y z
N LEU A 1 -3.87 -26.12 6.62
CA LEU A 1 -3.22 -25.00 5.90
C LEU A 1 -2.71 -24.06 6.96
N ASP A 2 -1.45 -23.67 6.88
CA ASP A 2 -0.94 -22.57 7.69
C ASP A 2 -1.77 -21.31 7.39
N GLY A 3 -2.08 -20.49 8.40
CA GLY A 3 -2.89 -19.30 8.21
C GLY A 3 -2.26 -18.33 7.22
N ARG A 4 -0.93 -18.26 7.19
CA ARG A 4 -0.17 -17.51 6.19
C ARG A 4 -0.46 -18.00 4.76
N GLU A 5 -0.39 -19.31 4.55
CA GLU A 5 -0.69 -19.93 3.24
C GLU A 5 -2.12 -19.64 2.80
N ALA A 6 -3.08 -19.69 3.74
CA ALA A 6 -4.48 -19.41 3.44
C ALA A 6 -4.71 -17.95 3.02
N VAL A 7 -4.09 -16.99 3.71
CA VAL A 7 -4.17 -15.57 3.33
C VAL A 7 -3.53 -15.33 1.96
N LEU A 8 -2.33 -15.88 1.71
CA LEU A 8 -1.68 -15.74 0.40
C LEU A 8 -2.47 -16.40 -0.73
N ALA A 9 -3.08 -17.56 -0.49
CA ALA A 9 -3.95 -18.21 -1.47
C ALA A 9 -5.20 -17.36 -1.79
N SER A 10 -5.80 -16.74 -0.78
CA SER A 10 -6.91 -15.80 -0.96
C SER A 10 -6.51 -14.60 -1.82
N HIS A 11 -5.37 -13.96 -1.52
CA HIS A 11 -4.87 -12.84 -2.35
C HIS A 11 -4.50 -13.26 -3.77
N ALA A 12 -3.94 -14.45 -3.96
CA ALA A 12 -3.62 -14.95 -5.29
C ALA A 12 -4.88 -15.12 -6.14
N GLU A 13 -5.95 -15.67 -5.56
CA GLU A 13 -7.23 -15.83 -6.26
C GLU A 13 -7.91 -14.48 -6.54
N MET A 14 -7.92 -13.58 -5.55
CA MET A 14 -8.44 -12.22 -5.75
C MET A 14 -7.66 -11.45 -6.82
N GLY A 15 -6.33 -11.61 -6.84
CA GLY A 15 -5.46 -11.02 -7.87
C GLY A 15 -5.79 -11.56 -9.25
N ARG A 16 -5.99 -12.88 -9.37
CA ARG A 16 -6.41 -13.54 -10.61
C ARG A 16 -7.75 -12.99 -11.12
N VAL A 17 -8.75 -12.91 -10.23
CA VAL A 17 -10.09 -12.37 -10.56
C VAL A 17 -10.00 -10.92 -10.99
N ALA A 18 -9.29 -10.07 -10.25
CA ALA A 18 -9.13 -8.65 -10.58
C ALA A 18 -8.48 -8.44 -11.95
N ARG A 19 -7.42 -9.19 -12.27
CA ARG A 19 -6.75 -9.12 -13.59
C ARG A 19 -7.67 -9.54 -14.72
N SER A 20 -8.43 -10.61 -14.51
CA SER A 20 -9.37 -11.11 -15.50
C SER A 20 -10.51 -10.12 -15.74
N ALA A 21 -11.00 -9.46 -14.69
CA ALA A 21 -12.10 -8.49 -14.77
C ALA A 21 -11.65 -7.13 -15.33
N PHE A 22 -10.40 -6.71 -15.05
CA PHE A 22 -9.87 -5.40 -15.40
C PHE A 22 -8.59 -5.48 -16.23
N PRO A 23 -8.59 -6.14 -17.41
CA PRO A 23 -7.38 -6.42 -18.18
C PRO A 23 -6.70 -5.16 -18.75
N ARG A 24 -7.39 -4.01 -18.75
CA ARG A 24 -6.88 -2.72 -19.24
C ARG A 24 -6.33 -1.82 -18.13
N VAL A 25 -6.54 -2.18 -16.86
CA VAL A 25 -6.02 -1.43 -15.73
C VAL A 25 -4.53 -1.71 -15.61
N ARG A 26 -3.71 -0.69 -15.89
CA ARG A 26 -2.25 -0.80 -15.95
C ARG A 26 -1.58 -0.67 -14.59
N GLN A 27 -2.26 -0.01 -13.65
CA GLN A 27 -1.75 0.31 -12.33
C GLN A 27 -2.75 -0.20 -11.30
N LEU A 28 -2.30 -1.13 -10.47
CA LEU A 28 -3.01 -1.54 -9.26
C LEU A 28 -2.23 -1.00 -8.07
N LEU A 29 -2.93 -0.31 -7.19
CA LEU A 29 -2.37 0.41 -6.06
C LEU A 29 -2.82 -0.27 -4.76
N PRO A 30 -2.08 -1.28 -4.26
CA PRO A 30 -2.49 -2.00 -3.07
C PRO A 30 -2.43 -1.13 -1.82
N LEU A 31 -3.33 -1.40 -0.89
CA LEU A 31 -3.28 -0.98 0.52
C LEU A 31 -3.11 -2.25 1.38
N VAL A 32 -2.73 -2.09 2.65
CA VAL A 32 -2.60 -3.22 3.58
C VAL A 32 -3.73 -3.18 4.60
N GLY A 33 -4.66 -4.12 4.51
CA GLY A 33 -5.67 -4.35 5.53
C GLY A 33 -5.14 -5.17 6.70
N ASN A 34 -5.78 -5.06 7.86
CA ASN A 34 -5.42 -5.82 9.07
C ASN A 34 -5.51 -7.35 8.90
N HIS A 35 -6.33 -7.83 7.97
CA HIS A 35 -6.51 -9.24 7.64
C HIS A 35 -5.65 -9.74 6.48
N ASP A 36 -4.85 -8.86 5.87
CA ASP A 36 -3.96 -9.20 4.77
C ASP A 36 -2.63 -9.82 5.26
N THR A 37 -2.47 -9.96 6.58
CA THR A 37 -1.30 -10.57 7.21
C THR A 37 -1.67 -11.74 8.14
N TRP A 38 -0.69 -12.60 8.46
CA TRP A 38 -0.91 -13.68 9.41
C TRP A 38 0.29 -13.81 10.38
N PRO A 39 0.06 -13.73 11.71
CA PRO A 39 -1.21 -13.44 12.38
C PRO A 39 -1.81 -12.09 11.96
N TYR A 40 -3.11 -11.91 12.12
CA TYR A 40 -3.75 -10.63 11.80
C TYR A 40 -3.07 -9.48 12.54
N PHE A 41 -3.01 -8.33 11.87
CA PHE A 41 -2.30 -7.14 12.33
C PHE A 41 -0.78 -7.29 12.47
N SER A 42 -0.16 -8.36 11.95
CA SER A 42 1.30 -8.50 12.01
C SER A 42 2.02 -7.56 11.04
N ASP A 43 3.13 -6.99 11.49
CA ASP A 43 4.07 -6.18 10.69
C ASP A 43 5.05 -7.09 9.92
N ASP A 44 4.51 -8.01 9.12
CA ASP A 44 5.31 -9.02 8.41
C ASP A 44 5.79 -8.50 7.05
N VAL A 45 7.08 -8.15 6.98
CA VAL A 45 7.76 -7.71 5.76
C VAL A 45 7.67 -8.75 4.64
N GLN A 46 7.81 -10.04 4.94
CA GLN A 46 7.75 -11.08 3.92
C GLN A 46 6.33 -11.25 3.36
N MET A 47 5.32 -11.00 4.20
CA MET A 47 3.93 -10.98 3.77
C MET A 47 3.69 -9.80 2.81
N ARG A 48 4.12 -8.60 3.18
CA ARG A 48 4.03 -7.42 2.29
C ARG A 48 4.76 -7.62 0.98
N ASP A 49 5.96 -8.17 1.01
CA ASP A 49 6.71 -8.50 -0.21
C ASP A 49 5.96 -9.50 -1.11
N SER A 50 5.22 -10.44 -0.51
CA SER A 50 4.36 -11.37 -1.25
C SER A 50 3.12 -10.67 -1.82
N LEU A 51 2.48 -9.78 -1.06
CA LEU A 51 1.37 -8.94 -1.54
C LEU A 51 1.83 -8.03 -2.69
N LEU A 52 3.03 -7.46 -2.61
CA LEU A 52 3.62 -6.62 -3.65
C LEU A 52 3.74 -7.39 -4.97
N ARG A 53 4.21 -8.65 -4.92
CA ARG A 53 4.29 -9.50 -6.13
C ARG A 53 2.92 -9.76 -6.77
N LEU A 54 1.88 -9.92 -5.96
CA LEU A 54 0.53 -10.21 -6.44
C LEU A 54 -0.17 -8.96 -6.99
N TRP A 55 0.02 -7.81 -6.33
CA TRP A 55 -0.80 -6.62 -6.54
C TRP A 55 -0.05 -5.42 -7.11
N GLY A 56 1.25 -5.27 -6.83
CA GLY A 56 2.05 -4.07 -7.07
C GLY A 56 2.45 -3.81 -8.53
N THR A 57 1.71 -4.30 -9.52
CA THR A 57 2.03 -3.99 -10.92
C THR A 57 1.78 -2.51 -11.20
N GLY A 58 2.76 -1.85 -11.80
CA GLY A 58 2.63 -0.45 -12.17
C GLY A 58 2.93 0.53 -11.03
N LEU A 59 3.40 0.03 -9.88
CA LEU A 59 4.06 0.89 -8.90
C LEU A 59 5.44 1.32 -9.42
N SER A 60 5.83 2.57 -9.14
CA SER A 60 7.20 3.00 -9.29
C SER A 60 8.14 2.17 -8.40
N ARG A 61 9.44 2.15 -8.74
CA ARG A 61 10.44 1.44 -7.93
C ARG A 61 10.46 1.93 -6.48
N GLN A 62 10.27 3.24 -6.27
CA GLN A 62 10.24 3.83 -4.94
C GLN A 62 9.00 3.36 -4.16
N ALA A 63 7.82 3.45 -4.77
CA ALA A 63 6.57 3.01 -4.14
C ALA A 63 6.59 1.52 -3.79
N ALA A 64 7.12 0.68 -4.69
CA ALA A 64 7.27 -0.75 -4.44
C ALA A 64 8.21 -1.05 -3.27
N SER A 65 9.35 -0.35 -3.20
CA SER A 65 10.30 -0.47 -2.09
C SER A 65 9.68 -0.03 -0.77
N ASP A 66 9.00 1.11 -0.78
CA ASP A 66 8.33 1.65 0.40
C ASP A 66 7.21 0.73 0.88
N PHE A 67 6.36 0.23 -0.02
CA PHE A 67 5.32 -0.73 0.34
C PHE A 67 5.90 -1.98 1.01
N ALA A 68 6.93 -2.61 0.43
CA ALA A 68 7.53 -3.81 0.99
C ALA A 68 8.13 -3.56 2.40
N LEU A 69 8.86 -2.45 2.56
CA LEU A 69 9.56 -2.14 3.80
C LEU A 69 8.60 -1.73 4.93
N ARG A 70 7.67 -0.82 4.63
CA ARG A 70 6.91 -0.07 5.66
C ARG A 70 5.39 -0.14 5.51
N GLY A 71 4.85 -0.70 4.42
CA GLY A 71 3.40 -0.85 4.21
C GLY A 71 2.67 0.39 3.70
N TYR A 72 3.32 1.55 3.68
CA TYR A 72 2.79 2.82 3.17
C TYR A 72 3.73 3.44 2.14
N TYR A 73 3.17 4.17 1.17
CA TYR A 73 3.92 4.71 0.04
C TYR A 73 3.18 5.88 -0.63
N GLU A 74 3.91 6.59 -1.48
CA GLU A 74 3.35 7.57 -2.41
C GLU A 74 3.50 7.02 -3.84
N GLU A 75 2.48 7.17 -4.66
CA GLU A 75 2.56 6.84 -6.08
C GLU A 75 1.80 7.89 -6.91
N GLN A 76 2.41 8.35 -7.99
CA GLN A 76 1.72 9.24 -8.93
C GLN A 76 0.72 8.43 -9.76
N ILE A 77 -0.54 8.85 -9.77
CA ILE A 77 -1.56 8.25 -10.62
C ILE A 77 -1.36 8.79 -12.03
N HIS A 78 -1.16 7.90 -13.00
CA HIS A 78 -0.72 8.24 -14.35
C HIS A 78 -1.50 9.40 -15.01
N ALA A 79 -0.74 10.34 -15.59
CA ALA A 79 -1.14 11.31 -16.62
C ALA A 79 -2.44 12.10 -16.38
N THR A 80 -2.73 12.48 -15.14
CA THR A 80 -3.81 13.44 -14.85
C THR A 80 -3.32 14.88 -15.01
N GLN A 81 -4.21 15.77 -15.47
CA GLN A 81 -4.05 17.21 -15.34
C GLN A 81 -5.29 17.77 -14.62
N PRO A 82 -5.15 18.31 -13.39
CA PRO A 82 -3.92 18.49 -12.63
C PRO A 82 -3.27 17.15 -12.19
N PRO A 83 -1.97 17.14 -11.85
CA PRO A 83 -1.31 15.95 -11.31
C PRO A 83 -2.04 15.44 -10.06
N LEU A 84 -2.17 14.11 -9.95
CA LEU A 84 -2.78 13.42 -8.82
C LEU A 84 -1.81 12.37 -8.29
N SER A 85 -1.58 12.37 -6.98
CA SER A 85 -0.82 11.33 -6.30
C SER A 85 -1.69 10.60 -5.29
N LEU A 86 -1.52 9.29 -5.22
CA LEU A 86 -1.97 8.47 -4.10
C LEU A 86 -0.93 8.58 -2.98
N VAL A 87 -1.40 8.82 -1.76
CA VAL A 87 -0.67 8.59 -0.53
C VAL A 87 -1.37 7.42 0.17
N ALA A 88 -0.77 6.24 0.09
CA ALA A 88 -1.26 5.01 0.68
C ALA A 88 -0.70 4.86 2.09
N MET A 89 -1.58 4.69 3.08
CA MET A 89 -1.25 4.57 4.49
C MET A 89 -1.40 3.13 4.97
N ASP A 90 -0.57 2.72 5.93
CA ASP A 90 -0.76 1.54 6.76
C ASP A 90 -1.49 1.96 8.03
N THR A 91 -2.82 1.92 8.00
CA THR A 91 -3.65 2.32 9.15
C THR A 91 -3.60 1.32 10.30
N ASN A 92 -3.06 0.10 10.08
CA ASN A 92 -2.87 -0.88 11.15
C ASN A 92 -1.89 -0.34 12.21
N ALA A 93 -0.83 0.32 11.77
CA ALA A 93 0.16 0.97 12.64
C ALA A 93 -0.45 2.11 13.51
N LEU A 94 -1.58 2.67 13.08
CA LEU A 94 -2.31 3.72 13.82
C LEU A 94 -3.35 3.14 14.77
N ALA A 95 -3.81 1.91 14.54
CA ALA A 95 -4.84 1.25 15.34
C ALA A 95 -4.30 0.48 16.55
N LEU A 96 -3.00 0.16 16.56
CA LEU A 96 -2.40 -0.73 17.56
C LEU A 96 -1.40 -0.01 18.46
N ALA A 97 -1.62 -0.10 19.78
CA ALA A 97 -0.76 0.54 20.76
C ALA A 97 0.72 0.10 20.67
N HIS A 98 0.98 -1.18 20.37
CA HIS A 98 2.35 -1.69 20.24
C HIS A 98 3.06 -1.20 18.96
N MET A 99 2.34 -0.60 18.01
CA MET A 99 2.88 -0.01 16.79
C MET A 99 2.98 1.52 16.84
N ALA A 100 2.72 2.16 17.99
CA ALA A 100 2.65 3.62 18.11
C ALA A 100 3.86 4.35 17.52
N THR A 101 5.08 3.85 17.76
CA THR A 101 6.31 4.44 17.19
C THR A 101 6.35 4.36 15.65
N ALA A 102 5.83 3.29 15.06
CA ALA A 102 5.70 3.19 13.60
C ALA A 102 4.63 4.15 13.08
N GLY A 103 3.51 4.27 13.80
CA GLY A 103 2.46 5.26 13.54
C GLY A 103 2.97 6.70 13.55
N GLU A 104 3.75 7.09 14.57
CA GLU A 104 4.37 8.43 14.66
C GLU A 104 5.29 8.72 13.46
N LYS A 105 6.16 7.75 13.11
CA LYS A 105 7.05 7.89 11.93
C LYS A 105 6.26 8.05 10.64
N GLN A 106 5.17 7.29 10.49
CA GLN A 106 4.28 7.40 9.33
C GLN A 106 3.61 8.78 9.28
N LEU A 107 3.15 9.34 10.40
CA LEU A 107 2.53 10.68 10.44
C LEU A 107 3.52 11.78 10.09
N VAL A 108 4.77 11.69 10.56
CA VAL A 108 5.84 12.63 10.17
C VAL A 108 6.10 12.55 8.66
N TRP A 109 6.18 11.33 8.11
CA TRP A 109 6.33 11.12 6.67
C TRP A 109 5.14 11.66 5.87
N LEU A 110 3.91 11.43 6.34
CA LEU A 110 2.67 11.92 5.71
C LEU A 110 2.69 13.44 5.60
N ASN A 111 2.97 14.14 6.72
CA ASN A 111 3.00 15.59 6.76
C ASN A 111 4.04 16.17 5.78
N ALA A 112 5.25 15.59 5.75
CA ALA A 112 6.29 15.99 4.79
C ALA A 112 5.88 15.74 3.33
N THR A 113 5.25 14.61 3.06
CA THR A 113 4.83 14.20 1.71
C THR A 113 3.71 15.09 1.18
N VAL A 114 2.66 15.31 1.98
CA VAL A 114 1.55 16.21 1.61
C VAL A 114 2.03 17.64 1.45
N GLY A 115 2.93 18.13 2.32
CA GLY A 115 3.52 19.46 2.19
C GLY A 115 4.28 19.64 0.88
N ARG A 116 5.10 18.66 0.48
CA ARG A 116 5.79 18.67 -0.81
C ARG A 116 4.83 18.62 -1.99
N LEU A 117 3.80 17.76 -1.94
CA LEU A 117 2.82 17.62 -3.03
C LEU A 117 2.00 18.89 -3.22
N ALA A 118 1.57 19.52 -2.12
CA ALA A 118 0.87 20.80 -2.15
C ALA A 118 1.73 21.93 -2.74
N ALA A 119 3.01 22.02 -2.35
CA ALA A 119 3.95 22.99 -2.92
C ALA A 119 4.17 22.78 -4.43
N ALA A 120 4.03 21.54 -4.92
CA ALA A 120 4.10 21.18 -6.33
C ALA A 120 2.77 21.33 -7.09
N GLY A 121 1.69 21.80 -6.44
CA GLY A 121 0.37 21.93 -7.06
C GLY A 121 -0.29 20.58 -7.40
N THR A 122 0.13 19.49 -6.75
CA THR A 122 -0.38 18.14 -6.96
C THR A 122 -1.56 17.87 -6.03
N SER A 123 -2.67 17.36 -6.58
CA SER A 123 -3.78 16.86 -5.77
C SER A 123 -3.43 15.55 -5.10
N VAL A 124 -3.97 15.32 -3.92
CA VAL A 124 -3.68 14.13 -3.11
C VAL A 124 -4.94 13.31 -2.91
N LEU A 125 -4.88 12.03 -3.27
CA LEU A 125 -5.79 11.00 -2.78
C LEU A 125 -5.11 10.33 -1.58
N LEU A 126 -5.69 10.47 -0.39
CA LEU A 126 -5.22 9.76 0.80
C LEU A 126 -6.09 8.52 1.01
N ALA A 127 -5.48 7.34 1.15
CA ALA A 127 -6.21 6.10 1.39
C ALA A 127 -5.46 5.20 2.38
N GLY A 128 -6.20 4.43 3.16
CA GLY A 128 -5.69 3.48 4.14
C GLY A 128 -6.81 2.87 4.97
#